data_AF-A0A925XLZ4-F1
#
_entry.id   AF-A0A925XLZ4-F1
#
_cell.length_a   1.000
_cell.length_b   1.000
_cell.length_c   1.000
_cell.angle_alpha   90.00
_cell.angle_beta   90.00
_cell.angle_gamma   90.00
#
_symmetry.space_group_name_H-M   'P 1'
#
loop_
_entity.id
_entity.type
_entity.pdbx_description
1 polymer ?
#
loop_
_entity_poly.entity_id
_entity_poly.type
_entity_poly.pdbx_seq_one_letter_code
_entity_poly.pdbx_strand_id
1 'polypeptide(L)'
;MPERAEPGGDSAPTAALVDAGGNSTTLRLGGAWRLTSIERIASALDALHSPARFTVDGSGITEIDSAGALVLLNYFDSVGQSGAKLNGFADNELRIVEQVRSRLEATRAPVKHRRERLIEAVGRHTIEVSRGVLGHINFLGAAVVGIGRSILHPHTV
;
A
#
# COMPACT_ATOMS: atom_id res chain seq x y z
N MET A 1 15.59 37.19 1.20
CA MET A 1 15.75 35.91 0.50
C MET A 1 14.71 34.97 1.10
N PRO A 2 13.59 34.66 0.42
CA PRO A 2 12.50 33.92 1.05
C PRO A 2 12.90 32.46 1.23
N GLU A 3 12.66 32.00 2.45
CA GLU A 3 12.74 30.64 2.96
C GLU A 3 11.97 29.69 2.04
N ARG A 4 12.64 28.65 1.54
CA ARG A 4 11.99 27.56 0.80
C ARG A 4 11.01 26.88 1.76
N ALA A 5 9.74 26.81 1.37
CA ALA A 5 8.78 25.91 1.98
C ALA A 5 9.30 24.47 1.86
N GLU A 6 9.53 23.83 3.01
CA GLU A 6 9.78 22.39 3.14
C GLU A 6 8.62 21.63 2.45
N PRO A 7 8.89 20.70 1.52
CA PRO A 7 7.82 19.98 0.84
C PRO A 7 7.10 19.02 1.81
N GLY A 8 5.78 19.22 1.91
CA GLY A 8 4.74 18.36 2.49
C GLY A 8 5.19 17.13 3.28
N GLY A 9 4.97 17.18 4.60
CA GLY A 9 5.37 16.17 5.58
C GLY A 9 5.10 14.73 5.15
N ASP A 10 6.16 13.93 5.22
CA ASP A 10 6.20 12.49 4.95
C ASP A 10 5.52 11.70 6.08
N SER A 11 4.23 11.95 6.28
CA SER A 11 3.43 11.22 7.27
C SER A 11 3.25 9.78 6.78
N ALA A 12 3.69 8.81 7.60
CA ALA A 12 3.63 7.40 7.23
C ALA A 12 2.19 6.98 6.91
N PRO A 13 1.95 6.26 5.80
CA PRO A 13 0.63 5.79 5.45
C PRO A 13 0.12 4.79 6.47
N THR A 14 -1.15 4.92 6.83
CA THR A 14 -1.83 4.03 7.79
C THR A 14 -3.19 3.61 7.25
N ALA A 15 -3.60 2.40 7.61
CA ALA A 15 -4.93 1.87 7.34
C ALA A 15 -5.37 1.07 8.57
N ALA A 16 -6.58 1.33 9.05
CA ALA A 16 -7.13 0.64 10.22
C ALA A 16 -8.65 0.47 10.09
N LEU A 17 -9.15 -0.70 10.48
CA LEU A 17 -10.58 -0.95 10.62
C LEU A 17 -11.02 -0.52 12.02
N VAL A 18 -12.04 0.33 12.08
CA VAL A 18 -12.65 0.81 13.32
C VAL A 18 -14.12 0.44 13.31
N ASP A 19 -14.56 -0.32 14.31
CA ASP A 19 -15.97 -0.64 14.50
C ASP A 19 -16.70 0.58 15.08
N ALA A 20 -17.66 1.10 14.34
CA ALA A 20 -18.42 2.29 14.76
C ALA A 20 -19.60 1.97 15.69
N GLY A 21 -19.69 0.72 16.19
CA GLY A 21 -20.82 0.22 16.97
C GLY A 21 -22.02 -0.09 16.09
N GLY A 22 -22.60 -1.29 16.21
CA GLY A 22 -23.77 -1.72 15.43
C GLY A 22 -23.45 -2.01 13.96
N ASN A 23 -22.89 -3.18 13.65
CA ASN A 23 -22.70 -3.74 12.30
C ASN A 23 -22.03 -2.88 11.21
N SER A 24 -21.56 -1.67 11.52
CA SER A 24 -20.86 -0.79 10.58
C SER A 24 -19.38 -0.68 10.96
N THR A 25 -18.51 -1.21 10.10
CA THR A 25 -17.06 -1.03 10.19
C THR A 25 -16.63 0.10 9.26
N THR A 26 -15.67 0.91 9.70
CA THR A 26 -15.09 2.01 8.91
C THR A 26 -13.60 1.76 8.71
N LEU A 27 -13.16 1.73 7.46
CA LEU A 27 -11.76 1.74 7.09
C LEU A 27 -11.24 3.17 7.14
N ARG A 28 -10.44 3.49 8.17
CA ARG A 28 -9.79 4.79 8.31
C ARG A 28 -8.43 4.75 7.64
N LEU A 29 -8.20 5.71 6.77
CA LEU A 29 -6.96 5.90 6.02
C LEU A 29 -6.25 7.16 6.51
N GLY A 30 -4.93 7.08 6.61
CA GLY A 30 -4.10 8.18 7.09
C GLY A 30 -2.78 8.31 6.35
N GLY A 31 -2.17 9.50 6.42
CA GLY A 31 -0.82 9.78 5.92
C GLY A 31 -0.73 9.99 4.41
N ALA A 32 0.49 9.92 3.88
CA ALA A 32 0.79 10.17 2.47
C ALA A 32 0.78 8.87 1.65
N TRP A 33 -0.13 8.80 0.68
CA TRP A 33 -0.35 7.67 -0.20
C TRP A 33 0.30 7.90 -1.56
N ARG A 34 1.63 7.87 -1.55
CA ARG A 34 2.48 8.07 -2.72
C ARG A 34 3.15 6.77 -3.15
N LEU A 35 3.59 6.73 -4.41
CA LEU A 35 4.40 5.63 -4.96
C LEU A 35 5.65 5.32 -4.10
N THR A 36 6.27 6.34 -3.49
CA THR A 36 7.43 6.16 -2.61
C THR A 36 7.14 5.33 -1.36
N SER A 37 5.88 5.25 -0.94
CA SER A 37 5.44 4.48 0.24
C SER A 37 4.60 3.25 -0.12
N ILE A 38 4.62 2.80 -1.38
CA ILE A 38 3.69 1.79 -1.88
C ILE A 38 3.79 0.44 -1.17
N GLU A 39 5.01 0.02 -0.80
CA GLU A 39 5.21 -1.23 -0.05
C GLU A 39 4.56 -1.15 1.34
N ARG A 40 4.67 0.01 2.00
CA ARG A 40 4.11 0.25 3.32
C ARG A 40 2.59 0.32 3.28
N ILE A 41 2.03 0.91 2.22
CA ILE A 41 0.59 0.92 1.93
C ILE A 41 0.07 -0.50 1.75
N ALA A 42 0.74 -1.30 0.91
CA ALA A 42 0.34 -2.69 0.66
C ALA A 42 0.36 -3.52 1.95
N SER A 43 1.43 -3.43 2.74
CA SER A 43 1.50 -4.13 4.03
C SER A 43 0.44 -3.69 5.02
N ALA A 44 0.10 -2.40 5.09
CA ALA A 44 -0.95 -1.90 5.97
C ALA A 44 -2.34 -2.43 5.57
N LEU A 45 -2.60 -2.58 4.27
CA LEU A 45 -3.86 -3.12 3.75
C LEU A 45 -3.94 -4.64 3.90
N ASP A 46 -2.85 -5.37 3.64
CA ASP A 46 -2.77 -6.83 3.79
C ASP A 46 -2.97 -7.28 5.24
N ALA A 47 -2.59 -6.44 6.22
CA ALA A 47 -2.78 -6.72 7.64
C ALA A 47 -4.25 -6.63 8.09
N LEU A 48 -5.16 -6.11 7.25
CA LEU A 48 -6.57 -5.96 7.58
C LEU A 48 -7.34 -7.26 7.30
N HIS A 49 -7.91 -7.84 8.35
CA HIS A 49 -8.86 -8.96 8.21
C HIS A 49 -10.21 -8.40 7.71
N SER A 50 -10.62 -8.78 6.51
CA SER A 50 -11.73 -8.13 5.81
C SER A 50 -13.11 -8.42 6.42
N PRO A 51 -13.89 -7.41 6.83
CA PRO A 51 -15.29 -7.55 7.24
C PRO A 51 -16.24 -7.53 6.03
N ALA A 52 -17.45 -8.08 6.20
CA ALA A 52 -18.42 -8.26 5.11
C ALA A 52 -18.85 -6.96 4.41
N ARG A 53 -18.77 -5.79 5.09
CA ARG A 53 -19.01 -4.47 4.53
C ARG A 53 -18.35 -3.38 5.41
N PHE A 54 -17.68 -2.43 4.77
CA PHE A 54 -17.14 -1.23 5.43
C PHE A 54 -17.36 0.05 4.60
N THR A 55 -17.37 1.18 5.29
CA THR A 55 -17.23 2.51 4.65
C THR A 55 -15.79 2.99 4.73
N VAL A 56 -15.38 3.91 3.86
CA VAL A 56 -14.00 4.41 3.84
C VAL A 56 -13.99 5.85 4.34
N ASP A 57 -13.12 6.13 5.28
CA ASP A 57 -12.83 7.45 5.82
C ASP A 57 -11.39 7.84 5.43
N GLY A 58 -11.27 8.77 4.50
CA GLY A 58 -10.02 9.35 4.01
C GLY A 58 -9.63 10.66 4.69
N SER A 59 -10.29 11.07 5.79
CA SER A 59 -9.99 12.33 6.48
C SER A 59 -8.56 12.47 7.00
N GLY A 60 -7.86 11.34 7.21
CA GLY A 60 -6.46 11.33 7.61
C GLY A 60 -5.47 11.37 6.44
N ILE A 61 -5.93 11.26 5.18
CA ILE A 61 -5.07 11.31 4.00
C ILE A 61 -4.52 12.71 3.84
N THR A 62 -3.20 12.83 3.83
CA THR A 62 -2.53 14.11 3.61
C THR A 62 -2.22 14.34 2.13
N GLU A 63 -2.01 13.26 1.37
CA GLU A 63 -1.81 13.29 -0.07
C GLU A 63 -2.08 11.90 -0.67
N ILE A 64 -2.58 11.85 -1.91
CA ILE A 64 -2.69 10.60 -2.68
C ILE A 64 -2.31 10.84 -4.14
N ASP A 65 -1.48 9.96 -4.70
CA ASP A 65 -1.18 9.96 -6.13
C ASP A 65 -1.94 8.83 -6.87
N SER A 66 -1.71 8.71 -8.18
CA SER A 66 -2.37 7.69 -8.99
C SER A 66 -1.97 6.25 -8.61
N ALA A 67 -0.75 6.03 -8.11
CA ALA A 67 -0.29 4.71 -7.69
C ALA A 67 -0.92 4.30 -6.35
N GLY A 68 -0.96 5.22 -5.38
CA GLY A 68 -1.65 5.04 -4.10
C GLY A 68 -3.15 4.80 -4.29
N ALA A 69 -3.80 5.58 -5.15
CA ALA A 69 -5.20 5.38 -5.51
C ALA A 69 -5.45 4.03 -6.19
N LEU A 70 -4.56 3.59 -7.09
CA LEU A 70 -4.69 2.30 -7.76
C LEU A 70 -4.58 1.13 -6.79
N VAL A 71 -3.61 1.16 -5.85
CA VAL A 71 -3.48 0.13 -4.82
C VAL A 71 -4.71 0.08 -3.92
N LEU A 72 -5.24 1.23 -3.52
CA LEU A 72 -6.47 1.32 -2.73
C LEU A 72 -7.68 0.68 -3.45
N LEU A 73 -7.88 1.01 -4.73
CA LEU A 73 -8.99 0.50 -5.52
C LEU A 73 -8.86 -1.01 -5.81
N ASN A 74 -7.64 -1.49 -6.05
CA ASN A 74 -7.38 -2.92 -6.19
C ASN A 74 -7.63 -3.68 -4.90
N TYR A 75 -7.30 -3.09 -3.74
CA TYR A 75 -7.64 -3.67 -2.45
C TYR A 75 -9.16 -3.80 -2.29
N PHE A 76 -9.93 -2.74 -2.57
CA PHE A 76 -11.40 -2.80 -2.53
C PHE A 76 -11.96 -3.90 -3.41
N ASP A 77 -11.42 -4.05 -4.61
CA ASP A 77 -11.83 -5.11 -5.52
C ASP A 77 -11.51 -6.51 -5.00
N SER A 78 -10.31 -6.69 -4.43
CA SER A 78 -9.86 -7.98 -3.86
C SER A 78 -10.74 -8.46 -2.71
N VAL A 79 -11.36 -7.52 -1.97
CA VAL A 79 -12.27 -7.83 -0.87
C VAL A 79 -13.76 -7.70 -1.25
N GLY A 80 -14.08 -7.56 -2.54
CA GLY A 80 -15.46 -7.50 -3.04
C GLY A 80 -16.21 -6.21 -2.72
N GLN A 81 -15.49 -5.12 -2.44
CA GLN A 81 -15.99 -3.84 -1.96
C GLN A 81 -15.70 -2.69 -2.95
N SER A 82 -15.66 -2.97 -4.25
CA SER A 82 -15.33 -1.98 -5.30
C SER A 82 -16.24 -0.74 -5.29
N GLY A 83 -17.46 -0.88 -4.75
CA GLY A 83 -18.43 0.20 -4.54
C GLY A 83 -18.40 0.85 -3.15
N ALA A 84 -17.34 0.67 -2.36
CA ALA A 84 -17.24 1.26 -1.02
C ALA A 84 -17.37 2.79 -1.08
N LYS A 85 -18.23 3.34 -0.21
CA LYS A 85 -18.45 4.78 -0.12
C LYS A 85 -17.21 5.46 0.47
N LEU A 86 -16.63 6.38 -0.29
CA LEU A 86 -15.53 7.24 0.12
C LEU A 86 -16.07 8.47 0.84
N ASN A 87 -15.61 8.71 2.07
CA ASN A 87 -15.94 9.90 2.85
C ASN A 87 -14.64 10.56 3.36
N GLY A 88 -14.68 11.85 3.69
CA GLY A 88 -13.57 12.53 4.37
C GLY A 88 -12.36 12.88 3.49
N PHE A 89 -12.32 12.46 2.22
CA PHE A 89 -11.29 12.91 1.28
C PHE A 89 -11.48 14.39 0.96
N ALA A 90 -10.38 15.15 0.87
CA ALA A 90 -10.41 16.47 0.27
C ALA A 90 -10.62 16.37 -1.25
N ASP A 91 -11.11 17.46 -1.85
CA ASP A 91 -11.63 17.45 -3.23
C ASP A 91 -10.59 17.00 -4.26
N ASN A 92 -9.33 17.36 -4.05
CA ASN A 92 -8.24 17.00 -4.95
C ASN A 92 -7.93 15.49 -4.89
N GLU A 93 -7.84 14.93 -3.69
CA GLU A 93 -7.56 13.52 -3.43
C GLU A 93 -8.71 12.66 -3.96
N LEU A 94 -9.95 13.08 -3.69
CA LEU A 94 -11.14 12.41 -4.21
C LEU A 94 -11.17 12.41 -5.73
N ARG A 95 -10.84 13.54 -6.37
CA ARG A 95 -10.75 13.65 -7.83
C ARG A 95 -9.72 12.68 -8.41
N ILE A 96 -8.55 12.53 -7.80
CA ILE A 96 -7.51 11.58 -8.26
C ILE A 96 -8.04 10.15 -8.16
N VAL A 97 -8.63 9.78 -7.02
CA VAL A 97 -9.18 8.43 -6.81
C VAL A 97 -10.29 8.12 -7.83
N GLU A 98 -11.18 9.07 -8.09
CA GLU A 98 -12.26 8.89 -9.07
C GLU A 98 -11.74 8.78 -10.51
N GLN A 99 -10.73 9.59 -10.87
CA GLN A 99 -10.07 9.48 -12.19
C GLN A 99 -9.43 8.11 -12.40
N VAL A 100 -8.80 7.55 -11.37
CA VAL A 100 -8.22 6.20 -11.43
C VAL A 100 -9.31 5.14 -11.48
N ARG A 101 -10.39 5.26 -10.69
CA ARG A 101 -11.56 4.37 -10.72
C ARG A 101 -12.15 4.29 -12.13
N SER A 102 -12.46 5.43 -12.74
CA SER A 102 -13.02 5.49 -14.09
C SER A 102 -12.13 4.81 -15.13
N ARG A 103 -10.80 5.01 -15.07
CA ARG A 103 -9.84 4.34 -15.97
C ARG A 103 -9.76 2.84 -15.73
N LEU A 104 -9.80 2.42 -14.46
CA LEU A 104 -9.75 1.01 -14.09
C LEU A 104 -11.01 0.28 -14.58
N GLU A 105 -12.19 0.89 -14.43
CA GLU A 105 -13.46 0.37 -14.98
C GLU A 105 -13.44 0.29 -16.51
N ALA A 106 -12.94 1.33 -17.18
CA ALA A 106 -12.79 1.33 -18.64
C ALA A 106 -11.83 0.25 -19.15
N THR A 107 -10.79 -0.10 -18.38
CA THR A 107 -9.82 -1.17 -18.71
C THR A 107 -10.41 -2.56 -18.46
N ARG A 108 -11.33 -2.69 -17.50
CA ARG A 108 -12.03 -3.95 -17.18
C ARG A 108 -13.15 -4.29 -18.16
N ALA A 109 -13.59 -3.34 -18.98
CA ALA A 109 -14.42 -3.65 -20.14
C ALA A 109 -13.68 -4.70 -21.01
N PRO A 110 -14.35 -5.78 -21.46
CA PRO A 110 -13.66 -6.94 -21.98
C PRO A 110 -12.95 -6.64 -23.30
N VAL A 111 -11.67 -6.28 -23.24
CA VAL A 111 -10.77 -6.26 -24.40
C VAL A 111 -10.11 -7.63 -24.49
N LYS A 112 -10.41 -8.39 -25.55
CA LYS A 112 -9.91 -9.74 -25.78
C LYS A 112 -8.39 -9.78 -26.04
N HIS A 113 -7.52 -9.72 -25.04
CA HIS A 113 -6.08 -9.94 -25.25
C HIS A 113 -5.49 -11.04 -24.33
N ARG A 114 -5.50 -12.28 -24.84
CA ARG A 114 -4.95 -13.50 -24.19
C ARG A 114 -3.46 -13.39 -23.81
N ARG A 115 -2.69 -12.48 -24.42
CA ARG A 115 -1.23 -12.37 -24.25
C ARG A 115 -0.81 -11.59 -23.00
N GLU A 116 -1.63 -10.65 -22.52
CA GLU A 116 -1.32 -9.82 -21.34
C GLU A 116 -1.32 -10.64 -20.04
N ARG A 117 -2.20 -11.63 -19.93
CA ARG A 117 -2.32 -12.52 -18.76
C ARG A 117 -1.03 -13.31 -18.46
N LEU A 118 -0.21 -13.59 -19.47
CA LEU A 118 1.01 -14.37 -19.28
C LEU A 118 2.12 -13.50 -18.66
N ILE A 119 2.25 -12.26 -19.12
CA ILE A 119 3.23 -11.29 -18.60
C ILE A 119 2.83 -10.85 -17.19
N GLU A 120 1.54 -10.66 -16.94
CA GLU A 120 0.99 -10.35 -15.62
C GLU A 120 1.27 -11.47 -14.60
N ALA A 121 1.10 -12.74 -14.99
CA ALA A 121 1.39 -13.88 -14.14
C ALA A 121 2.89 -13.99 -13.78
N VAL A 122 3.76 -13.73 -14.74
CA VAL A 122 5.22 -13.72 -14.53
C VAL A 122 5.64 -12.56 -13.62
N GLY A 123 5.08 -11.36 -13.82
CA GLY A 123 5.34 -10.21 -12.97
C GLY A 123 4.91 -10.43 -11.52
N ARG A 124 3.72 -11.03 -11.31
CA ARG A 124 3.19 -11.35 -9.98
C ARG A 124 4.09 -12.32 -9.22
N HIS A 125 4.51 -13.41 -9.86
CA HIS A 125 5.43 -14.38 -9.24
C HIS A 125 6.83 -13.82 -9.01
N THR A 126 7.32 -12.93 -9.87
CA THR A 126 8.64 -12.29 -9.68
C THR A 126 8.64 -11.39 -8.43
N ILE A 127 7.55 -10.66 -8.18
CA ILE A 127 7.39 -9.82 -6.99
C ILE A 127 7.28 -10.69 -5.72
N GLU A 128 6.50 -11.77 -5.75
CA GLU A 128 6.40 -12.71 -4.62
C GLU A 128 7.74 -13.35 -4.25
N VAL A 129 8.53 -13.78 -5.25
CA VAL A 129 9.85 -14.38 -5.03
C VAL A 129 10.86 -13.35 -4.49
N SER A 130 10.81 -12.10 -4.97
CA SER A 130 11.72 -11.05 -4.51
C SER A 130 11.59 -10.76 -3.00
N ARG A 131 10.37 -10.78 -2.44
CA ARG A 131 10.14 -10.60 -1.00
C ARG A 131 10.74 -11.73 -0.16
N GLY A 132 10.80 -12.96 -0.69
CA GLY A 132 11.46 -14.08 -0.02
C GLY A 132 12.99 -13.98 -0.03
N VAL A 133 13.58 -13.47 -1.11
CA VAL A 133 15.04 -13.40 -1.28
C VAL A 133 15.68 -12.30 -0.43
N LEU A 134 15.02 -11.14 -0.28
CA LEU A 134 15.54 -10.06 0.59
C LEU A 134 15.67 -10.48 2.06
N GLY A 135 14.73 -11.30 2.57
CA GLY A 135 14.81 -11.83 3.94
C GLY A 135 16.03 -12.70 4.19
N HIS A 136 16.43 -13.52 3.21
CA HIS A 136 17.60 -14.39 3.32
C HIS A 136 18.92 -13.62 3.23
N ILE A 137 18.98 -12.57 2.41
CA ILE A 137 20.15 -11.69 2.31
C ILE A 137 20.38 -10.94 3.64
N ASN A 138 19.32 -10.51 4.31
CA ASN A 138 19.43 -9.86 5.62
C ASN A 138 19.96 -10.81 6.70
N PHE A 139 19.48 -12.07 6.72
CA PHE A 139 20.01 -13.09 7.64
C PHE A 139 21.48 -13.42 7.36
N LEU A 140 21.85 -13.58 6.08
CA LEU A 140 23.24 -13.84 5.69
C LEU A 140 24.16 -12.67 6.06
N GLY A 141 23.72 -11.43 5.86
CA GLY A 141 24.43 -10.23 6.30
C GLY A 141 24.63 -10.18 7.81
N ALA A 142 23.59 -10.48 8.59
CA ALA A 142 23.67 -10.54 10.05
C ALA A 142 24.63 -11.64 10.54
N ALA A 143 24.62 -12.81 9.91
CA ALA A 143 25.53 -13.91 10.24
C ALA A 143 27.00 -13.57 9.96
N VAL A 144 27.29 -12.98 8.80
CA VAL A 144 28.65 -12.53 8.43
C VAL A 144 29.16 -11.45 9.37
N VAL A 145 28.31 -10.48 9.74
CA VAL A 145 28.68 -9.42 10.71
C VAL A 145 28.91 -9.99 12.11
N GLY A 146 28.10 -10.97 12.54
CA GLY A 146 28.28 -11.65 13.82
C GLY A 146 29.61 -12.41 13.92
N ILE A 147 29.96 -13.17 12.88
CA ILE A 147 31.23 -13.89 12.80
C ILE A 147 32.40 -12.90 12.72
N GLY A 148 32.28 -11.86 11.89
CA GLY A 148 33.30 -10.82 11.74
C GLY A 148 33.59 -10.08 13.06
N ARG A 149 32.56 -9.74 13.85
CA ARG A 149 32.75 -9.14 15.18
C ARG A 149 33.43 -10.07 16.17
N SER A 150 33.14 -11.37 16.12
CA SER A 150 33.79 -12.38 16.97
C SER A 150 35.28 -12.52 16.67
N ILE A 151 35.68 -12.41 15.40
CA ILE A 151 37.09 -12.44 14.97
C ILE A 151 37.81 -11.12 15.28
N LEU A 152 37.13 -9.98 15.20
CA LEU A 152 37.71 -8.64 15.39
C LEU A 152 37.77 -8.17 16.85
N HIS A 153 36.97 -8.75 17.77
CA HIS A 153 37.02 -8.43 19.20
C HIS A 153 37.03 -9.71 20.06
N PRO A 154 38.18 -10.38 20.20
CA PRO A 154 38.35 -11.41 21.22
C PRO A 154 38.42 -10.73 22.59
N HIS A 155 37.28 -10.57 23.28
CA HIS A 155 37.30 -10.33 24.71
C HIS A 155 37.61 -11.66 25.42
N THR A 156 38.83 -11.73 25.92
CA THR A 156 39.38 -12.81 26.75
C THR A 156 38.46 -13.08 27.94
N VAL A 157 38.06 -14.35 28.11
CA VAL A 157 37.71 -14.94 29.41
C VAL A 157 38.89 -15.81 29.83
#